data_AF-A0A914N679-F1
#
_entry.id   AF-A0A914N679-F1
#
_cell.length_a   1.000
_cell.length_b   1.000
_cell.length_c   1.000
_cell.angle_alpha   90.00
_cell.angle_beta   90.00
_cell.angle_gamma   90.00
#
_symmetry.space_group_name_H-M   'P 1'
#
loop_
_entity.id
_entity.type
_entity.pdbx_description
1 polymer ?
#
loop_
_entity_poly.entity_id
_entity_poly.type
_entity_poly.pdbx_seq_one_letter_code
_entity_poly.pdbx_strand_id
1 'polypeptide(L)'
;MPPGPAPLPFLGNLNEFSALASEDGVGYKAMEHYKNIYGPVYTLWMGEDPYVIISDYELIRQVFLRQAEPAGGRYFFKVAKMLSATRGENHGMTRTNGDEWRFLRRSSLNILRDLGMGRSKLV
;
A
#
# COMPACT_ATOMS: atom_id res chain seq x y z
N MET A 1 -15.66 11.06 -5.61
CA MET A 1 -14.91 9.79 -5.45
C MET A 1 -14.96 9.05 -6.78
N PRO A 2 -13.89 8.32 -7.15
CA PRO A 2 -13.91 7.46 -8.34
C PRO A 2 -15.04 6.42 -8.30
N PRO A 3 -15.51 5.92 -9.45
CA PRO A 3 -16.55 4.90 -9.52
C PRO A 3 -16.13 3.60 -8.82
N GLY A 4 -17.08 2.77 -8.44
CA GLY A 4 -16.82 1.49 -7.79
C GLY A 4 -18.09 0.72 -7.44
N PRO A 5 -17.97 -0.56 -7.06
CA PRO A 5 -19.09 -1.37 -6.63
C PRO A 5 -19.76 -0.82 -5.38
N ALA A 6 -21.09 -0.95 -5.30
CA ALA A 6 -21.84 -0.53 -4.12
C ALA A 6 -21.40 -1.35 -2.89
N PRO A 7 -21.00 -0.71 -1.78
CA PRO A 7 -20.54 -1.43 -0.60
C PRO A 7 -21.68 -2.08 0.19
N LEU A 8 -21.44 -3.28 0.72
CA LEU A 8 -22.32 -3.89 1.72
C LEU A 8 -22.13 -3.20 3.08
N PRO A 9 -23.18 -3.12 3.92
CA PRO A 9 -23.04 -2.61 5.28
C PRO A 9 -21.96 -3.35 6.07
N PHE A 10 -21.08 -2.60 6.74
CA PHE A 10 -19.92 -3.06 7.54
C PHE A 10 -18.81 -3.80 6.78
N LEU A 11 -19.14 -4.66 5.81
CA LEU A 11 -18.18 -5.47 5.05
C LEU A 11 -17.58 -4.72 3.85
N GLY A 12 -18.24 -3.70 3.34
CA GLY A 12 -17.83 -3.03 2.11
C GLY A 12 -17.86 -3.99 0.92
N ASN A 13 -16.76 -4.09 0.20
CA ASN A 13 -16.58 -4.97 -0.96
C ASN A 13 -15.70 -6.20 -0.64
N LEU A 14 -15.45 -6.49 0.64
CA LEU A 14 -14.55 -7.58 1.07
C LEU A 14 -14.99 -8.97 0.56
N ASN A 15 -16.30 -9.24 0.51
CA ASN A 15 -16.81 -10.55 0.08
C ASN A 15 -16.47 -10.84 -1.39
N GLU A 16 -16.83 -9.90 -2.27
CA GLU A 16 -16.57 -10.00 -3.72
C GLU A 16 -15.07 -9.98 -4.00
N PHE A 17 -14.34 -9.05 -3.35
CA PHE A 17 -12.89 -8.98 -3.47
C PHE A 17 -12.21 -10.28 -3.03
N SER A 18 -12.60 -10.86 -1.89
CA SER A 18 -12.01 -12.11 -1.39
C SER A 18 -12.31 -13.31 -2.29
N ALA A 19 -13.51 -13.37 -2.88
CA ALA A 19 -13.86 -14.41 -3.84
C ALA A 19 -12.96 -14.33 -5.08
N LEU A 20 -12.86 -13.15 -5.70
CA LEU A 20 -12.03 -12.92 -6.88
C LEU A 20 -10.52 -13.11 -6.57
N ALA A 21 -10.06 -12.68 -5.40
CA ALA A 21 -8.65 -12.79 -5.02
C ALA A 21 -8.21 -14.23 -4.70
N SER A 22 -9.16 -15.13 -4.38
CA SER A 22 -8.85 -16.54 -4.15
C SER A 22 -8.47 -17.29 -5.43
N GLU A 23 -8.78 -16.75 -6.61
CA GLU A 23 -8.47 -17.36 -7.91
C GLU A 23 -6.98 -17.34 -8.27
N ASP A 24 -6.22 -16.37 -7.74
CA ASP A 24 -4.78 -16.23 -7.97
C ASP A 24 -3.96 -16.17 -6.68
N GLY A 25 -4.61 -16.09 -5.52
CA GLY A 25 -3.98 -16.03 -4.20
C GLY A 25 -3.28 -14.70 -3.87
N VAL A 26 -3.28 -13.75 -4.80
CA VAL A 26 -2.55 -12.47 -4.68
C VAL A 26 -3.50 -11.27 -4.85
N GLY A 27 -4.67 -11.46 -5.46
CA GLY A 27 -5.68 -10.43 -5.67
C GLY A 27 -5.47 -9.57 -6.91
N TYR A 28 -4.50 -9.89 -7.78
CA TYR A 28 -4.26 -9.14 -9.00
C TYR A 28 -5.44 -9.28 -9.98
N LYS A 29 -5.97 -10.50 -10.14
CA LYS A 29 -7.16 -10.75 -10.97
C LYS A 29 -8.37 -9.96 -10.49
N ALA A 30 -8.56 -9.83 -9.18
CA ALA A 30 -9.62 -8.99 -8.63
C ALA A 30 -9.45 -7.53 -9.06
N MET A 31 -8.23 -6.99 -8.98
CA MET A 31 -7.95 -5.62 -9.41
C MET A 31 -8.15 -5.42 -10.92
N GLU A 32 -7.77 -6.41 -11.73
CA GLU A 32 -8.00 -6.41 -13.18
C GLU A 32 -9.50 -6.44 -13.52
N HIS A 33 -10.28 -7.28 -12.82
CA HIS A 33 -11.73 -7.34 -12.97
C HIS A 33 -12.38 -5.98 -12.71
N TYR A 34 -12.08 -5.34 -11.58
CA TYR A 34 -12.61 -4.02 -11.27
C TYR A 34 -12.14 -2.94 -12.24
N LYS A 35 -10.88 -2.99 -12.69
CA LYS A 35 -10.37 -2.08 -13.72
C LYS A 35 -11.17 -2.17 -15.02
N ASN A 36 -11.53 -3.38 -15.44
CA ASN A 36 -12.29 -3.58 -16.68
C ASN A 36 -13.72 -3.02 -16.60
N ILE A 37 -14.31 -2.97 -15.41
CA ILE A 37 -15.69 -2.46 -15.20
C ILE A 37 -15.71 -0.95 -14.94
N TYR A 38 -14.82 -0.47 -14.05
CA TYR A 38 -14.87 0.89 -13.51
C TYR A 38 -13.79 1.81 -14.08
N GLY A 39 -12.84 1.26 -14.84
CA GLY A 39 -11.72 2.00 -15.44
C GLY A 39 -10.46 2.01 -14.57
N PRO A 40 -9.44 2.81 -14.96
CA PRO A 40 -8.10 2.76 -14.37
C PRO A 40 -8.02 3.27 -12.93
N VAL A 41 -9.04 4.00 -12.45
CA VAL A 41 -9.11 4.53 -11.09
C VAL A 41 -10.51 4.26 -10.54
N TYR A 42 -10.59 3.53 -9.44
CA TYR A 42 -11.86 3.11 -8.84
C TYR A 42 -11.76 3.06 -7.32
N THR A 43 -12.91 2.98 -6.66
CA THR A 43 -13.00 2.90 -5.20
C THR A 43 -13.45 1.51 -4.77
N LEU A 44 -12.73 0.88 -3.84
CA LEU A 44 -13.19 -0.28 -3.09
C LEU A 44 -13.30 0.06 -1.61
N TRP A 45 -14.36 -0.43 -0.97
CA TRP A 45 -14.54 -0.33 0.47
C TRP A 45 -13.99 -1.58 1.13
N MET A 46 -12.97 -1.43 1.98
CA MET A 46 -12.41 -2.54 2.74
C MET A 46 -12.96 -2.43 4.16
N GLY A 47 -14.10 -3.10 4.39
CA GLY A 47 -14.93 -2.85 5.56
C GLY A 47 -15.58 -1.47 5.47
N GLU A 48 -15.38 -0.64 6.48
CA GLU A 48 -15.93 0.72 6.56
C GLU A 48 -15.01 1.79 5.93
N ASP A 49 -13.78 1.43 5.56
CA ASP A 49 -12.79 2.36 5.03
C ASP A 49 -12.78 2.33 3.49
N PRO A 50 -12.95 3.47 2.80
CA PRO A 50 -12.84 3.55 1.34
C PRO A 50 -11.38 3.65 0.88
N TYR A 51 -11.02 2.89 -0.14
CA TYR A 51 -9.70 2.86 -0.77
C TYR A 51 -9.82 3.23 -2.23
N VAL A 52 -9.09 4.25 -2.65
CA VAL A 52 -8.92 4.59 -4.06
C VAL A 52 -7.78 3.74 -4.62
N ILE A 53 -8.10 2.91 -5.61
CA ILE A 53 -7.15 2.05 -6.30
C ILE A 53 -6.83 2.66 -7.67
N ILE A 54 -5.54 2.68 -8.00
CA ILE A 54 -5.02 3.12 -9.30
C ILE A 54 -4.39 1.91 -9.96
N SER A 55 -4.93 1.49 -11.09
CA SER A 55 -4.52 0.28 -11.84
C SER A 55 -3.97 0.62 -13.23
N ASP A 56 -3.39 1.81 -13.37
CA ASP A 56 -2.71 2.29 -14.58
C ASP A 56 -1.28 2.73 -14.28
N TYR A 57 -0.33 2.27 -15.09
CA TYR A 57 1.09 2.49 -14.85
C TYR A 57 1.48 3.97 -14.91
N GLU A 58 1.01 4.71 -15.92
CA GLU A 58 1.39 6.11 -16.08
C GLU A 58 0.79 6.97 -14.96
N LEU A 59 -0.45 6.66 -14.54
CA LEU A 59 -1.05 7.32 -13.38
C LEU A 59 -0.30 7.00 -12.08
N ILE A 60 0.04 5.74 -11.83
CA ILE A 60 0.85 5.33 -10.66
C ILE A 60 2.17 6.12 -10.66
N ARG A 61 2.89 6.11 -11.79
CA ARG A 61 4.16 6.81 -11.94
C ARG A 61 4.02 8.31 -11.67
N GLN A 62 2.99 8.95 -12.23
CA GLN A 62 2.74 10.38 -12.00
C GLN A 62 2.44 10.70 -10.54
N VAL A 63 1.62 9.87 -9.87
CA VAL A 63 1.27 10.06 -8.46
C VAL A 63 2.51 9.95 -7.57
N PHE A 64 3.32 8.91 -7.74
CA PHE A 64 4.53 8.72 -6.93
C PHE A 64 5.61 9.77 -7.19
N LEU A 65 5.73 10.28 -8.42
CA LEU A 65 6.73 11.30 -8.76
C LEU A 65 6.30 12.72 -8.39
N ARG A 66 5.04 13.09 -8.61
CA ARG A 66 4.55 14.47 -8.44
C ARG A 66 3.94 14.75 -7.07
N GLN A 67 3.44 13.73 -6.38
CA GLN A 67 2.79 13.85 -5.06
C GLN A 67 3.56 13.04 -4.00
N ALA A 68 4.89 13.11 -4.03
CA ALA A 68 5.74 12.29 -3.14
C ALA A 68 5.50 12.52 -1.64
N GLU A 69 4.91 13.65 -1.20
CA GLU A 69 4.51 13.83 0.20
C GLU A 69 3.16 13.16 0.56
N PRO A 70 2.03 13.45 -0.14
CA PRO A 70 0.76 12.74 0.12
C PRO A 70 0.84 11.24 -0.21
N ALA A 71 1.49 10.87 -1.31
CA ALA A 71 1.68 9.47 -1.74
C ALA A 71 2.87 8.78 -1.05
N GLY A 72 3.76 9.55 -0.42
CA GLY A 72 4.84 9.01 0.42
C GLY A 72 4.37 8.61 1.81
N GLY A 73 3.18 9.06 2.21
CA GLY A 73 2.48 8.57 3.39
C GLY A 73 2.12 7.10 3.22
N ARG A 74 2.70 6.23 4.04
CA ARG A 74 2.32 4.83 4.11
C ARG A 74 1.03 4.72 4.88
N TYR A 75 -0.04 4.37 4.18
CA TYR A 75 -1.28 3.96 4.80
C TYR A 75 -1.23 2.45 5.06
N PHE A 76 -1.63 2.04 6.26
CA PHE A 76 -1.74 0.63 6.64
C PHE A 76 -3.21 0.32 6.86
N PHE A 77 -3.67 -0.83 6.36
CA PHE A 77 -4.95 -1.39 6.80
C PHE A 77 -5.02 -1.34 8.32
N LYS A 78 -6.13 -0.84 8.89
CA LYS A 78 -6.29 -0.76 10.36
C LYS A 78 -6.00 -2.09 11.05
N VAL A 79 -6.44 -3.19 10.43
CA VAL A 79 -6.17 -4.55 10.91
C VAL A 79 -4.68 -4.87 10.88
N ALA A 80 -3.98 -4.61 9.78
CA ALA A 80 -2.53 -4.78 9.72
C ALA A 80 -1.81 -3.88 10.74
N LYS A 81 -2.31 -2.66 10.94
CA LYS A 81 -1.81 -1.73 11.96
C LYS A 81 -1.94 -2.32 13.37
N MET A 82 -3.09 -2.90 13.69
CA MET A 82 -3.37 -3.52 14.98
C MET A 82 -2.52 -4.78 15.21
N LEU A 83 -2.46 -5.69 14.23
CA LEU A 83 -1.79 -6.98 14.36
C LEU A 83 -0.28 -6.90 14.44
N SER A 84 0.33 -5.88 13.82
CA SER A 84 1.78 -5.70 13.82
C SER A 84 2.27 -4.60 14.78
N ALA A 85 1.36 -3.93 15.50
CA ALA A 85 1.74 -2.96 16.53
C ALA A 85 2.55 -3.66 17.64
N THR A 86 3.73 -3.12 17.93
CA THR A 86 4.53 -3.58 19.07
C THR A 86 4.24 -2.65 20.22
N ARG A 87 3.70 -3.17 21.33
CA ARG A 87 3.30 -2.38 22.51
C ARG A 87 2.29 -1.26 22.20
N GLY A 88 1.40 -1.48 21.23
CA GLY A 88 0.36 -0.51 20.84
C GLY A 88 0.84 0.60 19.90
N GLU A 89 2.12 0.60 19.53
CA GLU A 89 2.71 1.62 18.66
C GLU A 89 3.29 1.02 17.37
N ASN A 90 3.26 1.84 16.31
CA ASN A 90 3.85 1.50 15.03
C ASN A 90 5.30 1.95 14.99
N HIS A 91 6.21 1.01 15.12
CA HIS A 91 7.64 1.28 14.99
C HIS A 91 8.21 0.70 13.69
N GLY A 92 9.33 1.26 13.25
CA GLY A 92 10.14 0.71 12.16
C GLY A 92 9.93 1.39 10.80
N MET A 93 10.93 1.24 9.93
CA MET A 93 11.02 1.94 8.64
C MET A 93 9.85 1.63 7.70
N THR A 94 9.22 0.45 7.83
CA THR A 94 8.11 0.07 6.97
C THR A 94 6.77 0.59 7.46
N ARG A 95 6.64 1.12 8.70
CA ARG A 95 5.36 1.45 9.35
C ARG A 95 5.23 2.87 9.89
N THR A 96 6.27 3.68 9.68
CA THR A 96 6.39 5.07 10.12
C THR A 96 6.33 6.01 8.91
N ASN A 97 5.98 7.27 9.19
CA ASN A 97 5.90 8.36 8.21
C ASN A 97 6.66 9.59 8.74
N GLY A 98 6.82 10.62 7.91
CA GLY A 98 7.40 11.90 8.34
C GLY A 98 8.87 11.81 8.76
N ASP A 99 9.25 12.59 9.79
CA ASP A 99 10.62 12.71 10.29
C ASP A 99 11.20 11.37 10.77
N GLU A 100 10.43 10.57 11.50
CA GLU A 100 10.87 9.27 12.01
C GLU A 100 11.27 8.33 10.86
N TRP A 101 10.42 8.23 9.83
CA TRP A 101 10.74 7.44 8.65
C TRP A 101 11.99 7.97 7.92
N ARG A 102 12.09 9.30 7.75
CA ARG A 102 13.24 9.94 7.08
C ARG A 102 14.54 9.65 7.83
N PHE A 103 14.50 9.67 9.17
CA PHE A 103 15.62 9.31 10.02
C PHE A 103 15.98 7.82 9.88
N LEU A 104 15.02 6.92 10.11
CA LEU A 104 15.25 5.47 10.05
C LEU A 104 15.80 5.05 8.68
N ARG A 105 15.24 5.56 7.59
CA ARG A 105 15.73 5.27 6.23
C ARG A 105 17.19 5.70 6.05
N ARG A 106 17.55 6.93 6.45
CA ARG A 106 18.92 7.44 6.29
C ARG A 106 19.91 6.63 7.14
N SER A 107 19.56 6.39 8.39
CA SER A 107 20.39 5.61 9.32
C SER A 107 20.60 4.18 8.83
N SER A 108 19.53 3.47 8.44
CA SER A 108 19.65 2.11 7.90
C SER A 108 20.47 2.04 6.62
N LEU A 109 20.33 3.00 5.69
CA LEU A 109 21.13 3.02 4.47
C LEU A 109 22.62 3.25 4.74
N ASN A 110 22.95 4.08 5.73
CA ASN A 110 24.35 4.29 6.14
C ASN A 110 24.94 3.01 6.74
N ILE A 111 24.23 2.40 7.70
CA ILE A 111 24.65 1.12 8.31
C ILE A 111 24.86 0.05 7.25
N LEU A 112 23.93 -0.11 6.30
CA LEU A 112 24.06 -1.12 5.25
C LEU A 112 25.30 -0.87 4.37
N ARG A 113 25.62 0.39 4.05
CA ARG A 113 26.84 0.75 3.29
C ARG A 113 28.12 0.47 4.08
N ASP A 114 28.11 0.76 5.38
CA ASP A 114 29.25 0.46 6.28
C ASP A 114 29.48 -1.04 6.37
N LEU A 115 28.41 -1.84 6.36
CA LEU A 115 28.44 -3.30 6.28
C LEU A 115 28.81 -3.86 4.88
N GLY A 116 29.10 -3.00 3.91
CA GLY A 116 29.61 -3.41 2.59
C GLY A 116 28.55 -3.53 1.48
N MET A 117 27.29 -3.17 1.73
CA MET A 117 26.26 -3.13 0.67
C MET A 117 26.68 -2.16 -0.44
N GLY A 118 26.77 -2.67 -1.66
CA GLY A 118 27.17 -1.89 -2.84
C GLY A 118 28.68 -1.82 -3.09
N ARG A 119 29.52 -2.48 -2.27
CA ARG A 119 30.93 -2.69 -2.61
C ARG A 119 31.06 -3.86 -3.58
N SER A 120 31.67 -3.61 -4.75
CA SER A 120 31.76 -4.61 -5.83
C SER A 120 32.77 -5.74 -5.56
N LYS A 121 33.60 -5.65 -4.51
CA LYS A 121 34.49 -6.72 -4.05
C LYS A 121 34.76 -6.58 -2.54
N LEU A 122 34.67 -7.69 -1.81
CA LEU A 122 35.40 -7.87 -0.56
C LEU A 122 36.86 -8.05 -0.97
N VAL A 123 37.70 -7.07 -0.65
CA VAL A 123 39.16 -7.22 -0.65
C VAL A 123 39.55 -7.66 0.74
#